data_AF-A0A948JH11-F1
#
_entry.id   AF-A0A948JH11-F1
#
_cell.length_a   1.000
_cell.length_b   1.000
_cell.length_c   1.000
_cell.angle_alpha   90.00
_cell.angle_beta   90.00
_cell.angle_gamma   90.00
#
_symmetry.space_group_name_H-M   'P 1'
#
loop_
_entity.id
_entity.type
_entity.pdbx_description
1 polymer ?
#
loop_
_entity_poly.entity_id
_entity_poly.type
_entity_poly.pdbx_seq_one_letter_code
_entity_poly.pdbx_strand_id
1 'polypeptide(L)'
;MEYLLVQDVALNSAPSYAALSKLQHWQDLPQCAEQSLVSQLQTTLDLQQQLNIMSMAAGKVLPLSSMQLKTSVGSFSASGSQPAEFEYRSVLVLNQQCLAEVTYHSEYAFTPLIQRELLLLESEWLFALRNALVVVRLQQLAMRDTLTGLGNRRYFDDAFNSATQLARRNNSHLALLLLDLDNFKQVNDNAGHAAGDEVLLAVANIMRDTLRASDQLFRFGGDEFAVLLAGQEADSAELVARRVVKAINQHHICQDYKVSASAGLAVLKPEQDKGQLFSAADAALYQAKNAGKSTVRVA
;
A
#
# COMPACT_ATOMS: atom_id res chain seq x y z
N MET A 1 10.71 -7.25 -39.03
CA MET A 1 9.34 -7.54 -38.54
C MET A 1 9.16 -6.73 -37.27
N GLU A 2 8.70 -5.51 -37.44
CA GLU A 2 8.37 -4.60 -36.33
C GLU A 2 7.09 -5.10 -35.65
N TYR A 3 7.18 -5.34 -34.34
CA TYR A 3 6.01 -5.55 -33.50
C TYR A 3 5.38 -4.19 -33.24
N LEU A 4 4.23 -3.93 -33.87
CA LEU A 4 3.35 -2.83 -33.51
C LEU A 4 2.81 -3.07 -32.10
N LEU A 5 3.37 -2.36 -31.13
CA LEU A 5 2.80 -2.14 -29.81
C LEU A 5 1.40 -1.54 -30.00
N VAL A 6 0.37 -2.33 -29.66
CA VAL A 6 -0.99 -1.83 -29.48
C VAL A 6 -0.89 -0.77 -28.39
N GLN A 7 -1.06 0.50 -28.78
CA GLN A 7 -1.06 1.63 -27.87
C GLN A 7 -2.13 1.41 -26.80
N ASP A 8 -1.73 1.60 -25.54
CA ASP A 8 -2.60 1.72 -24.38
C ASP A 8 -3.72 2.73 -24.67
N VAL A 9 -4.88 2.24 -25.08
CA VAL A 9 -6.11 3.02 -25.02
C VAL A 9 -6.47 3.09 -23.54
N ALA A 10 -6.21 4.25 -22.94
CA ALA A 10 -6.53 4.57 -21.57
C ALA A 10 -7.99 4.22 -21.24
N LEU A 11 -8.19 3.14 -20.49
CA LEU A 11 -9.46 2.77 -19.86
C LEU A 11 -9.84 3.70 -18.70
N ASN A 12 -9.03 4.72 -18.40
CA ASN A 12 -9.24 5.68 -17.30
C ASN A 12 -10.31 6.73 -17.59
N SER A 13 -10.92 6.75 -18.78
CA SER A 13 -11.99 7.68 -19.16
C SER A 13 -13.18 7.02 -19.83
N ALA A 14 -13.37 5.71 -19.66
CA ALA A 14 -14.59 5.07 -20.10
C ALA A 14 -15.76 5.59 -19.23
N PRO A 15 -16.75 6.32 -19.80
CA PRO A 15 -17.91 6.74 -19.04
C PRO A 15 -18.63 5.51 -18.49
N SER A 16 -19.14 5.59 -17.26
CA SER A 16 -20.08 4.60 -16.74
C SER A 16 -21.20 4.43 -17.77
N TYR A 17 -21.49 3.20 -18.18
CA TYR A 17 -22.47 2.89 -19.23
C TYR A 17 -23.90 3.43 -18.95
N ALA A 18 -24.15 3.95 -17.74
CA ALA A 18 -25.30 4.79 -17.39
C ALA A 18 -25.53 5.97 -18.37
N ALA A 19 -24.52 6.42 -19.12
CA ALA A 19 -24.65 7.47 -20.13
C ALA A 19 -25.06 6.97 -21.53
N LEU A 20 -24.98 5.66 -21.84
CA LEU A 20 -25.15 5.14 -23.20
C LEU A 20 -26.56 4.62 -23.53
N SER A 21 -27.50 4.65 -22.59
CA SER A 21 -28.88 4.19 -22.84
C SER A 21 -29.74 5.14 -23.71
N LYS A 22 -29.17 6.25 -24.24
CA LYS A 22 -29.92 7.25 -25.02
C LYS A 22 -29.65 7.32 -26.52
N LEU A 23 -28.77 6.49 -27.09
CA LEU A 23 -28.54 6.53 -28.54
C LEU A 23 -29.24 5.37 -29.24
N GLN A 24 -30.46 5.66 -29.71
CA GLN A 24 -31.12 4.92 -30.79
C GLN A 24 -30.22 4.98 -32.03
N HIS A 25 -29.78 3.80 -32.50
CA HIS A 25 -29.40 3.40 -33.87
C HIS A 25 -28.13 2.52 -33.85
N TRP A 26 -28.35 1.22 -33.72
CA TRP A 26 -27.32 0.18 -33.73
C TRP A 26 -27.46 -0.68 -35.00
N GLN A 27 -26.88 -0.25 -36.12
CA GLN A 27 -26.64 -1.15 -37.24
C GLN A 27 -25.20 -0.95 -37.74
N ASP A 28 -24.51 -2.08 -37.84
CA ASP A 28 -23.23 -2.30 -38.52
C ASP A 28 -21.92 -1.99 -37.77
N LEU A 29 -21.67 -2.75 -36.70
CA LEU A 29 -20.31 -3.06 -36.24
C LEU A 29 -20.00 -4.55 -36.48
N PRO A 30 -18.76 -4.92 -36.87
CA PRO A 30 -18.37 -6.32 -37.03
C PRO A 30 -18.58 -7.08 -35.72
N GLN A 31 -19.04 -8.34 -35.80
CA GLN A 31 -19.14 -9.23 -34.65
C GLN A 31 -17.75 -9.53 -34.07
N CYS A 32 -17.28 -8.66 -33.18
CA CYS A 32 -16.26 -9.03 -32.22
C CYS A 32 -16.94 -10.01 -31.27
N ALA A 33 -16.52 -11.29 -31.27
CA ALA A 33 -17.07 -12.28 -30.35
C ALA A 33 -16.93 -11.72 -28.93
N GLU A 34 -18.04 -11.41 -28.26
CA GLU A 34 -18.02 -10.92 -26.88
C GLU A 34 -17.23 -11.94 -26.05
N GLN A 35 -16.06 -11.54 -25.55
CA GLN A 35 -15.28 -12.39 -24.65
C GLN A 35 -16.13 -12.70 -23.42
N SER A 36 -16.13 -13.96 -22.98
CA SER A 36 -16.86 -14.34 -21.76
C SER A 36 -16.41 -13.51 -20.55
N LEU A 37 -17.31 -13.30 -19.60
CA LEU A 37 -17.02 -12.55 -18.37
C LEU A 37 -15.82 -13.17 -17.62
N VAL A 38 -15.76 -14.50 -17.52
CA VAL A 38 -14.58 -15.21 -16.99
C VAL A 38 -13.28 -14.78 -17.68
N SER A 39 -13.27 -14.73 -19.02
CA SER A 39 -12.08 -14.36 -19.80
C SER A 39 -11.65 -12.93 -19.47
N GLN A 40 -12.60 -11.99 -19.40
CA GLN A 40 -12.32 -10.60 -19.06
C GLN A 40 -11.77 -10.46 -17.64
N LEU A 41 -12.38 -11.13 -16.66
CA LEU A 41 -11.96 -11.07 -15.26
C LEU A 41 -10.56 -11.67 -15.02
N GLN A 42 -10.17 -12.69 -15.81
CA GLN A 42 -8.85 -13.29 -15.73
C GLN A 42 -7.73 -12.41 -16.31
N THR A 43 -8.04 -11.36 -17.08
CA THR A 43 -7.03 -10.45 -17.64
C THR A 43 -6.41 -9.50 -16.62
N THR A 44 -6.99 -9.39 -15.42
CA THR A 44 -6.55 -8.43 -14.40
C THR A 44 -6.56 -9.02 -13.00
N LEU A 45 -5.61 -8.60 -12.17
CA LEU A 45 -5.55 -8.88 -10.74
C LEU A 45 -5.92 -7.66 -9.90
N ASP A 46 -6.26 -6.54 -10.56
CA ASP A 46 -6.71 -5.32 -9.90
C ASP A 46 -8.19 -5.45 -9.50
N LEU A 47 -8.46 -5.35 -8.20
CA LEU A 47 -9.80 -5.52 -7.64
C LEU A 47 -10.79 -4.46 -8.12
N GLN A 48 -10.33 -3.23 -8.37
CA GLN A 48 -11.18 -2.15 -8.86
C GLN A 48 -11.56 -2.36 -10.32
N GLN A 49 -10.62 -2.82 -11.14
CA GLN A 49 -10.87 -3.18 -12.53
C GLN A 49 -11.81 -4.39 -12.65
N GLN A 50 -11.59 -5.43 -11.83
CA GLN A 50 -12.51 -6.58 -11.76
C GLN A 50 -13.93 -6.14 -11.34
N LEU A 51 -14.05 -5.28 -10.33
CA LEU A 51 -15.34 -4.73 -9.88
C LEU A 51 -16.02 -3.95 -11.02
N ASN A 52 -15.28 -3.15 -11.78
CA ASN A 52 -15.84 -2.41 -12.91
C ASN A 52 -16.34 -3.37 -14.01
N ILE A 53 -15.57 -4.40 -14.37
CA ILE A 53 -15.99 -5.44 -15.34
C ILE A 53 -17.28 -6.13 -14.85
N MET A 54 -17.31 -6.54 -13.58
CA MET A 54 -18.48 -7.18 -12.98
C MET A 54 -19.69 -6.25 -12.96
N SER A 55 -19.50 -4.96 -12.65
CA SER A 55 -20.58 -3.97 -12.66
C SER A 55 -21.19 -3.78 -14.04
N MET A 56 -20.37 -3.86 -15.10
CA MET A 56 -20.86 -3.81 -16.48
C MET A 56 -21.69 -5.03 -16.84
N ALA A 57 -21.26 -6.24 -16.43
CA ALA A 57 -22.01 -7.46 -16.66
C ALA A 57 -23.34 -7.48 -15.89
N ALA A 58 -23.32 -7.10 -14.60
CA ALA A 58 -24.53 -7.00 -13.78
C ALA A 58 -25.49 -5.92 -14.28
N GLY A 59 -24.97 -4.81 -14.84
CA GLY A 59 -25.76 -3.75 -15.48
C GLY A 59 -26.57 -4.22 -16.70
N LYS A 60 -26.17 -5.32 -17.36
CA LYS A 60 -26.95 -5.95 -18.45
C LYS A 60 -28.17 -6.72 -17.91
N VAL A 61 -28.15 -7.13 -16.64
CA VAL A 61 -29.26 -7.85 -15.97
C VAL A 61 -30.26 -6.87 -15.38
N LEU A 62 -29.77 -5.84 -14.68
CA LEU A 62 -30.57 -4.81 -14.04
C LEU A 62 -29.83 -3.47 -14.09
N PRO A 63 -30.50 -2.34 -14.38
CA PRO A 63 -29.90 -1.02 -14.21
C PRO A 63 -29.45 -0.81 -12.76
N LEU A 64 -28.14 -0.74 -12.54
CA LEU A 64 -27.54 -0.54 -11.22
C LEU A 64 -27.22 0.94 -10.99
N SER A 65 -27.56 1.43 -9.80
CA SER A 65 -27.15 2.75 -9.32
C SER A 65 -25.79 2.68 -8.63
N SER A 66 -25.50 1.59 -7.91
CA SER A 66 -24.16 1.31 -7.38
C SER A 66 -23.87 -0.16 -7.22
N MET A 67 -22.57 -0.47 -7.21
CA MET A 67 -22.05 -1.79 -6.85
C MET A 67 -20.80 -1.61 -5.97
N GLN A 68 -20.80 -2.23 -4.81
CA GLN A 68 -19.73 -2.15 -3.82
C GLN A 68 -19.21 -3.54 -3.48
N LEU A 69 -17.91 -3.65 -3.29
CA LEU A 69 -17.23 -4.87 -2.89
C LEU A 69 -16.48 -4.62 -1.60
N LYS A 70 -16.80 -5.37 -0.55
CA LYS A 70 -16.12 -5.34 0.73
C LYS A 70 -15.34 -6.63 0.93
N THR A 71 -14.04 -6.52 1.06
CA THR A 71 -13.11 -7.66 1.23
C THR A 71 -12.29 -7.50 2.50
N SER A 72 -11.48 -8.51 2.85
CA SER A 72 -10.52 -8.39 3.96
C SER A 72 -9.41 -7.38 3.72
N VAL A 73 -9.18 -6.95 2.47
CA VAL A 73 -8.10 -6.02 2.10
C VAL A 73 -8.57 -4.60 1.85
N GLY A 74 -9.88 -4.37 1.80
CA GLY A 74 -10.45 -3.04 1.54
C GLY A 74 -11.89 -3.08 1.05
N SER A 75 -12.48 -1.90 0.94
CA SER A 75 -13.79 -1.67 0.32
C SER A 75 -13.61 -0.91 -0.99
N PHE A 76 -14.30 -1.35 -2.03
CA PHE A 76 -14.20 -0.85 -3.39
C PHE A 76 -15.60 -0.50 -3.88
N SER A 77 -15.71 0.53 -4.71
CA SER A 77 -16.98 0.97 -5.29
C SER A 77 -16.82 1.11 -6.79
N ALA A 78 -17.74 0.57 -7.56
CA ALA A 78 -17.74 0.72 -9.01
C ALA A 78 -17.86 2.20 -9.39
N SER A 79 -17.18 2.59 -10.47
CA SER A 79 -17.19 3.98 -10.94
C SER A 79 -18.61 4.49 -11.19
N GLY A 80 -18.93 5.66 -10.64
CA GLY A 80 -20.25 6.30 -10.82
C GLY A 80 -21.34 5.87 -9.82
N SER A 81 -20.99 5.11 -8.78
CA SER A 81 -21.94 4.66 -7.74
C SER A 81 -22.71 5.82 -7.08
N GLN A 82 -24.04 5.71 -7.05
CA GLN A 82 -24.99 6.63 -6.40
C GLN A 82 -25.91 5.86 -5.41
N PRO A 83 -26.42 6.51 -4.35
CA PRO A 83 -27.42 5.91 -3.47
C PRO A 83 -28.72 5.61 -4.22
N ALA A 84 -29.42 4.53 -3.83
CA ALA A 84 -30.71 4.13 -4.42
C ALA A 84 -31.62 3.49 -3.36
N GLU A 85 -32.90 3.32 -3.71
CA GLU A 85 -33.93 2.80 -2.80
C GLU A 85 -33.75 1.31 -2.46
N PHE A 86 -33.49 0.46 -3.46
CA PHE A 86 -33.38 -0.98 -3.26
C PHE A 86 -31.92 -1.40 -3.10
N GLU A 87 -31.70 -2.33 -2.17
CA GLU A 87 -30.40 -2.90 -1.86
C GLU A 87 -30.48 -4.43 -1.89
N TYR A 88 -29.45 -5.06 -2.47
CA TYR A 88 -29.24 -6.50 -2.40
C TYR A 88 -27.80 -6.80 -2.01
N ARG A 89 -27.61 -7.68 -1.02
CA ARG A 89 -26.30 -8.12 -0.56
C ARG A 89 -26.12 -9.60 -0.83
N SER A 90 -24.95 -9.97 -1.34
CA SER A 90 -24.53 -11.35 -1.52
C SER A 90 -23.14 -11.55 -0.92
N VAL A 91 -22.88 -12.77 -0.44
CA VAL A 91 -21.59 -13.15 0.13
C VAL A 91 -20.90 -14.12 -0.81
N LEU A 92 -19.72 -13.74 -1.28
CA LEU A 92 -18.90 -14.52 -2.19
C LEU A 92 -18.09 -15.54 -1.39
N VAL A 93 -18.50 -16.81 -1.45
CA VAL A 93 -17.85 -17.92 -0.73
C VAL A 93 -17.23 -18.90 -1.72
N LEU A 94 -15.97 -19.26 -1.49
CA LEU A 94 -15.27 -20.30 -2.25
C LEU A 94 -14.55 -21.24 -1.27
N ASN A 95 -14.78 -22.55 -1.38
CA ASN A 95 -14.16 -23.58 -0.53
C ASN A 95 -14.29 -23.30 0.99
N GLN A 96 -15.50 -22.95 1.46
CA GLN A 96 -15.81 -22.60 2.86
C GLN A 96 -15.11 -21.32 3.37
N GLN A 97 -14.47 -20.55 2.49
CA GLN A 97 -13.87 -19.27 2.82
C GLN A 97 -14.71 -18.12 2.25
N CYS A 98 -15.10 -17.16 3.10
CA CYS A 98 -15.67 -15.90 2.66
C CYS A 98 -14.57 -15.06 2.00
N LEU A 99 -14.75 -14.75 0.71
CA LEU A 99 -13.84 -13.90 -0.06
C LEU A 99 -14.22 -12.42 0.09
N ALA A 100 -15.51 -12.13 -0.04
CA ALA A 100 -16.03 -10.77 -0.01
C ALA A 100 -17.54 -10.74 0.23
N GLU A 101 -18.05 -9.57 0.60
CA GLU A 101 -19.45 -9.19 0.52
C GLU A 101 -19.61 -8.22 -0.66
N VAL A 102 -20.58 -8.48 -1.53
CA VAL A 102 -20.97 -7.58 -2.62
C VAL A 102 -22.32 -6.96 -2.30
N THR A 103 -22.44 -5.65 -2.50
CA THR A 103 -23.68 -4.90 -2.31
C THR A 103 -24.06 -4.22 -3.61
N TYR A 104 -25.29 -4.44 -4.05
CA TYR A 104 -25.88 -3.83 -5.23
C TYR A 104 -26.97 -2.85 -4.81
N HIS A 105 -27.05 -1.71 -5.47
CA HIS A 105 -28.17 -0.77 -5.33
C HIS A 105 -28.81 -0.48 -6.69
N SER A 106 -30.12 -0.35 -6.70
CA SER A 106 -30.90 -0.03 -7.90
C SER A 106 -32.18 0.73 -7.53
N GLU A 107 -32.71 1.47 -8.50
CA GLU A 107 -34.08 2.02 -8.45
C GLU A 107 -35.15 0.94 -8.61
N TYR A 108 -34.76 -0.28 -8.95
CA TYR A 108 -35.67 -1.41 -9.17
C TYR A 108 -35.45 -2.51 -8.12
N ALA A 109 -36.53 -3.18 -7.74
CA ALA A 109 -36.47 -4.27 -6.78
C ALA A 109 -35.71 -5.49 -7.33
N PHE A 110 -34.85 -6.08 -6.50
CA PHE A 110 -34.13 -7.32 -6.81
C PHE A 110 -35.05 -8.53 -6.65
N THR A 111 -35.83 -8.83 -7.70
CA THR A 111 -36.69 -10.01 -7.73
C THR A 111 -35.89 -11.33 -7.63
N PRO A 112 -36.48 -12.45 -7.19
CA PRO A 112 -35.77 -13.73 -7.11
C PRO A 112 -35.11 -14.18 -8.43
N LEU A 113 -35.70 -13.82 -9.58
CA LEU A 113 -35.11 -14.11 -10.88
C LEU A 113 -33.83 -13.30 -11.12
N ILE A 114 -33.86 -11.99 -10.81
CA ILE A 114 -32.68 -11.12 -10.92
C ILE A 114 -31.59 -11.57 -9.95
N GLN A 115 -31.95 -11.88 -8.70
CA GLN A 115 -30.99 -12.39 -7.71
C GLN A 115 -30.29 -13.66 -8.22
N ARG A 116 -31.04 -14.58 -8.87
CA ARG A 116 -30.46 -15.78 -9.49
C ARG A 116 -29.47 -15.45 -10.61
N GLU A 117 -29.80 -14.52 -11.50
CA GLU A 117 -28.89 -14.09 -12.57
C GLU A 117 -27.61 -13.44 -12.00
N LEU A 118 -27.73 -12.62 -10.96
CA LEU A 118 -26.58 -12.04 -10.28
C LEU A 118 -25.70 -13.12 -9.64
N LEU A 119 -26.29 -14.11 -8.96
CA LEU A 119 -25.55 -15.24 -8.38
C LEU A 119 -24.77 -16.05 -9.44
N LEU A 120 -25.29 -16.18 -10.67
CA LEU A 120 -24.57 -16.84 -11.76
C LEU A 120 -23.33 -16.05 -12.17
N LEU A 121 -23.46 -14.72 -12.35
CA LEU A 121 -22.33 -13.85 -12.66
C LEU A 121 -21.30 -13.83 -11.51
N GLU A 122 -21.76 -13.79 -10.27
CA GLU A 122 -20.91 -13.87 -9.08
C GLU A 122 -20.08 -15.16 -9.06
N SER A 123 -20.68 -16.29 -9.48
CA SER A 123 -19.98 -17.58 -9.55
C SER A 123 -18.82 -17.58 -10.56
N GLU A 124 -18.94 -16.83 -11.66
CA GLU A 124 -17.87 -16.64 -12.65
C GLU A 124 -16.72 -15.79 -12.11
N TRP A 125 -16.99 -14.93 -11.13
CA TRP A 125 -15.99 -14.05 -10.53
C TRP A 125 -15.14 -14.71 -9.44
N LEU A 126 -15.68 -15.71 -8.74
CA LEU A 126 -15.07 -16.29 -7.53
C LEU A 126 -13.57 -16.63 -7.67
N PHE A 127 -13.16 -17.28 -8.77
CA PHE A 127 -11.76 -17.67 -8.96
C PHE A 127 -10.84 -16.48 -9.27
N ALA A 128 -11.28 -15.56 -10.12
CA ALA A 128 -10.51 -14.35 -10.45
C ALA A 128 -10.36 -13.44 -9.21
N LEU A 129 -11.43 -13.30 -8.43
CA LEU A 129 -11.42 -12.57 -7.16
C LEU A 129 -10.47 -13.22 -6.14
N ARG A 130 -10.56 -14.55 -5.97
CA ARG A 130 -9.67 -15.29 -5.07
C ARG A 130 -8.19 -15.10 -5.46
N ASN A 131 -7.87 -15.14 -6.75
CA ASN A 131 -6.51 -14.94 -7.22
C ASN A 131 -6.02 -13.50 -6.96
N ALA A 132 -6.85 -12.48 -7.26
CA ALA A 132 -6.53 -11.09 -6.94
C ALA A 132 -6.29 -10.89 -5.43
N LEU A 133 -7.16 -11.42 -4.57
CA LEU A 133 -7.00 -11.33 -3.11
C LEU A 133 -5.73 -12.03 -2.60
N VAL A 134 -5.38 -13.20 -3.15
CA VAL A 134 -4.14 -13.90 -2.82
C VAL A 134 -2.93 -13.07 -3.23
N VAL A 135 -2.93 -12.48 -4.42
CA VAL A 135 -1.83 -11.62 -4.90
C VAL A 135 -1.67 -10.39 -4.02
N VAL A 136 -2.77 -9.71 -3.67
CA VAL A 136 -2.73 -8.57 -2.74
C VAL A 136 -2.14 -8.99 -1.39
N ARG A 137 -2.54 -10.15 -0.86
CA ARG A 137 -1.99 -10.67 0.39
C ARG A 137 -0.50 -11.00 0.29
N LEU A 138 -0.06 -11.59 -0.82
CA LEU A 138 1.37 -11.86 -1.07
C LEU A 138 2.16 -10.55 -1.17
N GLN A 139 1.62 -9.53 -1.82
CA GLN A 139 2.22 -8.21 -1.88
C GLN A 139 2.34 -7.57 -0.49
N GLN A 140 1.30 -7.69 0.35
CA GLN A 140 1.33 -7.22 1.74
C GLN A 140 2.35 -7.98 2.60
N LEU A 141 2.53 -9.28 2.39
CA LEU A 141 3.61 -10.04 3.04
C LEU A 141 4.98 -9.59 2.53
N ALA A 142 5.08 -9.27 1.25
CA ALA A 142 6.27 -8.70 0.62
C ALA A 142 6.49 -7.21 0.94
N MET A 143 5.70 -6.59 1.84
CA MET A 143 5.93 -5.24 2.35
C MET A 143 6.75 -5.21 3.64
N ARG A 144 7.07 -6.38 4.22
CA ARG A 144 7.87 -6.48 5.44
C ARG A 144 9.27 -7.05 5.16
N ASP A 145 10.23 -6.61 5.95
CA ASP A 145 11.56 -7.21 6.01
C ASP A 145 11.47 -8.56 6.73
N THR A 146 12.02 -9.61 6.12
CA THR A 146 11.86 -10.99 6.61
C THR A 146 12.63 -11.25 7.90
N LEU A 147 13.73 -10.54 8.14
CA LEU A 147 14.51 -10.67 9.36
C LEU A 147 13.86 -9.91 10.51
N THR A 148 13.65 -8.61 10.35
CA THR A 148 13.26 -7.70 11.45
C THR A 148 11.75 -7.57 11.63
N GLY A 149 10.95 -7.98 10.65
CA GLY A 149 9.50 -7.81 10.61
C GLY A 149 9.04 -6.35 10.44
N LEU A 150 9.97 -5.41 10.27
CA LEU A 150 9.70 -4.00 10.00
C LEU A 150 9.18 -3.80 8.58
N GLY A 151 8.69 -2.59 8.25
CA GLY A 151 8.40 -2.28 6.86
C GLY A 151 9.66 -2.34 6.00
N ASN A 152 9.58 -2.82 4.78
CA ASN A 152 10.71 -2.77 3.85
C ASN A 152 10.67 -1.48 3.02
N ARG A 153 11.68 -1.30 2.17
CA ARG A 153 11.78 -0.13 1.27
C ARG A 153 10.56 0.08 0.39
N ARG A 154 9.93 -0.99 -0.13
CA ARG A 154 8.71 -0.87 -0.93
C ARG A 154 7.56 -0.30 -0.08
N TYR A 155 7.39 -0.80 1.14
CA TYR A 155 6.35 -0.29 2.03
C TYR A 155 6.62 1.16 2.45
N PHE A 156 7.87 1.54 2.67
CA PHE A 156 8.23 2.94 2.92
C PHE A 156 7.72 3.86 1.80
N ASP A 157 7.87 3.47 0.54
CA ASP A 157 7.46 4.29 -0.59
C ASP A 157 5.95 4.58 -0.58
N ASP A 158 5.13 3.56 -0.31
CA ASP A 158 3.67 3.68 -0.22
C ASP A 158 3.23 4.46 1.04
N ALA A 159 3.88 4.17 2.18
CA ALA A 159 3.65 4.84 3.45
C ALA A 159 3.99 6.32 3.40
N PHE A 160 5.08 6.69 2.71
CA PHE A 160 5.52 8.07 2.55
C PHE A 160 4.46 8.92 1.83
N ASN A 161 3.92 8.40 0.73
CA ASN A 161 2.91 9.08 -0.07
C ASN A 161 1.63 9.31 0.77
N SER A 162 1.20 8.26 1.47
CA SER A 162 0.03 8.31 2.35
C SER A 162 0.21 9.30 3.50
N ALA A 163 1.37 9.26 4.18
CA ALA A 163 1.69 10.16 5.28
C ALA A 163 1.78 11.64 4.82
N THR A 164 2.35 11.89 3.64
CA THR A 164 2.45 13.23 3.06
C THR A 164 1.08 13.81 2.73
N GLN A 165 0.19 13.01 2.12
CA GLN A 165 -1.17 13.44 1.82
C GLN A 165 -1.95 13.75 3.11
N LEU A 166 -1.79 12.91 4.14
CA LEU A 166 -2.42 13.13 5.44
C LEU A 166 -1.89 14.41 6.12
N ALA A 167 -0.57 14.61 6.10
CA ALA A 167 0.08 15.78 6.67
C ALA A 167 -0.42 17.07 6.04
N ARG A 168 -0.47 17.12 4.69
CA ARG A 168 -1.00 18.25 3.92
C ARG A 168 -2.47 18.51 4.19
N ARG A 169 -3.31 17.46 4.23
CA ARG A 169 -4.75 17.58 4.49
C ARG A 169 -5.04 18.15 5.88
N ASN A 170 -4.28 17.74 6.87
CA ASN A 170 -4.49 18.13 8.27
C ASN A 170 -3.68 19.37 8.68
N ASN A 171 -2.94 19.99 7.74
CA ASN A 171 -1.97 21.05 8.02
C ASN A 171 -1.03 20.70 9.20
N SER A 172 -0.49 19.48 9.17
CA SER A 172 0.37 18.93 10.22
C SER A 172 1.76 18.60 9.69
N HIS A 173 2.72 18.39 10.60
CA HIS A 173 4.10 18.12 10.25
C HIS A 173 4.36 16.64 9.96
N LEU A 174 5.34 16.38 9.10
CA LEU A 174 5.90 15.05 8.86
C LEU A 174 7.43 15.18 8.89
N ALA A 175 8.11 14.33 9.63
CA ALA A 175 9.57 14.28 9.64
C ALA A 175 10.07 12.88 9.20
N LEU A 176 11.20 12.87 8.52
CA LEU A 176 11.92 11.68 8.10
C LEU A 176 13.22 11.57 8.89
N LEU A 177 13.37 10.46 9.60
CA LEU A 177 14.60 10.06 10.26
C LEU A 177 15.24 8.93 9.45
N LEU A 178 16.47 9.15 8.98
CA LEU A 178 17.32 8.10 8.43
C LEU A 178 18.37 7.71 9.47
N LEU A 179 18.58 6.42 9.67
CA LEU A 179 19.49 5.87 10.67
C LEU A 179 20.35 4.80 10.02
N ASP A 180 21.63 4.76 10.40
CA ASP A 180 22.60 3.78 9.94
C ASP A 180 23.44 3.28 11.11
N LEU A 181 23.75 1.97 11.11
CA LEU A 181 24.55 1.35 12.16
C LEU A 181 26.05 1.53 11.90
N ASP A 182 26.68 2.27 12.80
CA ASP A 182 28.10 2.51 12.80
C ASP A 182 28.89 1.23 13.12
N ASN A 183 29.86 0.95 12.25
CA ASN A 183 30.77 -0.21 12.34
C ASN A 183 30.09 -1.57 12.15
N PHE A 184 28.85 -1.62 11.65
CA PHE A 184 28.11 -2.87 11.48
C PHE A 184 28.83 -3.90 10.58
N LYS A 185 29.48 -3.44 9.50
CA LYS A 185 30.29 -4.31 8.65
C LYS A 185 31.38 -5.08 9.44
N GLN A 186 32.01 -4.44 10.44
CA GLN A 186 33.03 -5.09 11.26
C GLN A 186 32.46 -6.22 12.11
N VAL A 187 31.19 -6.16 12.50
CA VAL A 187 30.51 -7.27 13.19
C VAL A 187 30.38 -8.46 12.27
N ASN A 188 29.90 -8.24 11.04
CA ASN A 188 29.79 -9.33 10.05
C ASN A 188 31.15 -9.95 9.74
N ASP A 189 32.18 -9.11 9.56
CA ASP A 189 33.51 -9.56 9.20
C ASP A 189 34.19 -10.35 10.36
N ASN A 190 33.97 -9.95 11.61
CA ASN A 190 34.65 -10.54 12.78
C ASN A 190 33.86 -11.67 13.47
N ALA A 191 32.53 -11.57 13.52
CA ALA A 191 31.65 -12.46 14.27
C ALA A 191 30.66 -13.23 13.38
N GLY A 192 30.66 -12.96 12.08
CA GLY A 192 29.81 -13.62 11.10
C GLY A 192 28.40 -13.03 10.99
N HIS A 193 27.70 -13.42 9.92
CA HIS A 193 26.37 -12.88 9.61
C HIS A 193 25.31 -13.17 10.67
N ALA A 194 25.39 -14.30 11.38
CA ALA A 194 24.44 -14.61 12.45
C ALA A 194 24.49 -13.58 13.60
N ALA A 195 25.68 -13.08 13.94
CA ALA A 195 25.84 -12.02 14.92
C ALA A 195 25.33 -10.68 14.39
N GLY A 196 25.54 -10.39 13.10
CA GLY A 196 24.95 -9.23 12.43
C GLY A 196 23.42 -9.26 12.48
N ASP A 197 22.81 -10.41 12.22
CA ASP A 197 21.36 -10.61 12.29
C ASP A 197 20.82 -10.39 13.71
N GLU A 198 21.54 -10.86 14.73
CA GLU A 198 21.20 -10.61 16.13
C GLU A 198 21.20 -9.10 16.47
N VAL A 199 22.22 -8.37 16.02
CA VAL A 199 22.31 -6.91 16.19
C VAL A 199 21.14 -6.21 15.50
N LEU A 200 20.80 -6.60 14.27
CA LEU A 200 19.69 -6.01 13.52
C LEU A 200 18.34 -6.26 14.19
N LEU A 201 18.12 -7.47 14.70
CA LEU A 201 16.92 -7.82 15.48
C LEU A 201 16.82 -6.99 16.76
N ALA A 202 17.94 -6.85 17.49
CA ALA A 202 18.00 -6.02 18.70
C ALA A 202 17.65 -4.56 18.39
N VAL A 203 18.28 -3.97 17.38
CA VAL A 203 18.01 -2.59 16.93
C VAL A 203 16.54 -2.42 16.54
N ALA A 204 15.98 -3.33 15.76
CA ALA A 204 14.59 -3.28 15.35
C ALA A 204 13.63 -3.29 16.55
N ASN A 205 13.91 -4.12 17.57
CA ASN A 205 13.11 -4.18 18.79
C ASN A 205 13.25 -2.89 19.62
N ILE A 206 14.47 -2.39 19.80
CA ILE A 206 14.72 -1.12 20.50
C ILE A 206 13.95 0.03 19.85
N MET A 207 14.00 0.13 18.52
CA MET A 207 13.28 1.16 17.79
C MET A 207 11.76 1.02 17.97
N ARG A 208 11.23 -0.21 17.91
CA ARG A 208 9.80 -0.49 18.12
C ARG A 208 9.33 -0.08 19.51
N ASP A 209 10.12 -0.36 20.55
CA ASP A 209 9.79 -0.03 21.94
C ASP A 209 9.96 1.47 22.24
N THR A 210 10.83 2.14 21.49
CA THR A 210 11.11 3.57 21.65
C THR A 210 10.10 4.44 20.91
N LEU A 211 9.54 3.98 19.79
CA LEU A 211 8.64 4.75 18.92
C LEU A 211 7.17 4.57 19.33
N ARG A 212 6.33 5.53 18.92
CA ARG A 212 4.88 5.44 19.16
C ARG A 212 4.23 4.57 18.08
N ALA A 213 3.06 4.01 18.37
CA ALA A 213 2.30 3.23 17.38
C ALA A 213 1.91 4.00 16.10
N SER A 214 1.87 5.34 16.17
CA SER A 214 1.62 6.22 15.02
C SER A 214 2.85 6.41 14.12
N ASP A 215 4.05 6.17 14.64
CA ASP A 215 5.29 6.31 13.89
C ASP A 215 5.49 5.05 13.04
N GLN A 216 5.92 5.22 11.79
CA GLN A 216 6.13 4.09 10.89
C GLN A 216 7.63 3.80 10.75
N LEU A 217 8.01 2.55 11.00
CA LEU A 217 9.40 2.10 11.07
C LEU A 217 9.72 1.12 9.95
N PHE A 218 10.84 1.35 9.27
CA PHE A 218 11.26 0.60 8.10
C PHE A 218 12.73 0.19 8.19
N ARG A 219 13.06 -0.98 7.66
CA ARG A 219 14.42 -1.35 7.26
C ARG A 219 14.59 -1.02 5.78
N PHE A 220 15.42 -0.03 5.51
CA PHE A 220 15.58 0.56 4.18
C PHE A 220 16.68 -0.13 3.36
N GLY A 221 17.71 -0.61 4.04
CA GLY A 221 18.87 -1.29 3.47
C GLY A 221 19.40 -2.40 4.39
N GLY A 222 20.67 -2.79 4.22
CA GLY A 222 21.29 -3.84 5.03
C GLY A 222 21.31 -3.47 6.51
N ASP A 223 21.85 -2.30 6.82
CA ASP A 223 22.03 -1.71 8.15
C ASP A 223 21.41 -0.30 8.27
N GLU A 224 20.61 0.07 7.27
CA GLU A 224 19.91 1.35 7.19
C GLU A 224 18.44 1.20 7.59
N PHE A 225 17.97 2.12 8.43
CA PHE A 225 16.60 2.20 8.91
C PHE A 225 16.00 3.58 8.59
N ALA A 226 14.69 3.61 8.38
CA ALA A 226 13.95 4.85 8.15
C ALA A 226 12.75 4.91 9.10
N VAL A 227 12.42 6.11 9.57
CA VAL A 227 11.23 6.36 10.40
C VAL A 227 10.46 7.57 9.85
N LEU A 228 9.15 7.40 9.68
CA LEU A 228 8.22 8.49 9.42
C LEU A 228 7.56 8.91 10.73
N LEU A 229 7.85 10.13 11.17
CA LEU A 229 7.33 10.73 12.39
C LEU A 229 6.18 11.69 12.05
N ALA A 230 4.96 11.25 12.30
CA ALA A 230 3.76 12.03 12.00
C ALA A 230 3.40 13.00 13.13
N GLY A 231 3.05 14.24 12.77
CA GLY A 231 2.57 15.26 13.71
C GLY A 231 3.64 15.83 14.63
N GLN A 232 4.93 15.69 14.29
CA GLN A 232 6.04 16.21 15.08
C GLN A 232 6.67 17.42 14.42
N GLU A 233 6.78 18.53 15.16
CA GLU A 233 7.66 19.64 14.80
C GLU A 233 9.13 19.24 14.91
N ALA A 234 10.04 20.05 14.34
CA ALA A 234 11.47 19.75 14.27
C ALA A 234 12.09 19.38 15.63
N ASP A 235 11.84 20.19 16.66
CA ASP A 235 12.41 19.98 18.00
C ASP A 235 11.91 18.66 18.63
N SER A 236 10.62 18.37 18.47
CA SER A 236 10.04 17.14 19.02
C SER A 236 10.53 15.90 18.26
N ALA A 237 10.67 16.00 16.94
CA ALA A 237 11.25 14.94 16.11
C ALA A 237 12.73 14.70 16.45
N GLU A 238 13.50 15.75 16.74
CA GLU A 238 14.89 15.65 17.18
C GLU A 238 15.01 14.95 18.53
N LEU A 239 14.15 15.27 19.49
CA LEU A 239 14.11 14.57 20.78
C LEU A 239 13.84 13.06 20.61
N VAL A 240 12.92 12.69 19.71
CA VAL A 240 12.64 11.28 19.39
C VAL A 240 13.86 10.61 18.76
N ALA A 241 14.49 11.25 17.77
CA ALA A 241 15.69 10.74 17.11
C ALA A 241 16.84 10.51 18.11
N ARG A 242 17.08 11.49 18.99
CA ARG A 242 18.10 11.39 20.06
C ARG A 242 17.79 10.26 21.04
N ARG A 243 16.51 10.07 21.40
CA ARG A 243 16.08 8.98 22.27
C ARG A 243 16.36 7.61 21.63
N VAL A 244 16.05 7.45 20.34
CA VAL A 244 16.31 6.22 19.58
C VAL A 244 17.81 5.92 19.53
N VAL A 245 18.63 6.88 19.10
CA VAL A 245 20.10 6.69 19.03
C VAL A 245 20.68 6.36 20.40
N LYS A 246 20.24 7.07 21.45
CA LYS A 246 20.69 6.81 22.82
C LYS A 246 20.31 5.39 23.27
N ALA A 247 19.09 4.95 23.01
CA ALA A 247 18.63 3.61 23.40
C ALA A 247 19.45 2.52 22.69
N ILE A 248 19.74 2.69 21.40
CA ILE A 248 20.61 1.76 20.65
C ILE A 248 22.02 1.72 21.24
N ASN A 249 22.65 2.88 21.45
CA ASN A 249 24.02 2.96 21.96
C ASN A 249 24.16 2.44 23.41
N GLN A 250 23.07 2.37 24.17
CA GLN A 250 23.04 1.88 25.55
C GLN A 250 22.64 0.42 25.68
N HIS A 251 22.18 -0.21 24.60
CA HIS A 251 21.74 -1.60 24.64
C HIS A 251 22.93 -2.56 24.70
N HIS A 252 22.84 -3.58 25.56
CA HIS A 252 23.96 -4.50 25.82
C HIS A 252 24.48 -5.19 24.55
N ILE A 253 23.60 -5.70 23.68
CA ILE A 253 23.99 -6.33 22.40
C ILE A 253 24.81 -5.36 21.54
N CYS A 254 24.39 -4.10 21.43
CA CYS A 254 25.11 -3.10 20.63
C CYS A 254 26.49 -2.79 21.25
N GLN A 255 26.59 -2.75 22.58
CA GLN A 255 27.86 -2.54 23.29
C GLN A 255 28.81 -3.73 23.16
N ASP A 256 28.30 -4.96 23.27
CA ASP A 256 29.06 -6.21 23.14
C ASP A 256 29.73 -6.29 21.76
N TYR A 257 29.00 -5.90 20.71
CA TYR A 257 29.50 -5.85 19.35
C TYR A 257 30.15 -4.52 18.94
N LYS A 258 30.26 -3.54 19.84
CA LYS A 258 30.81 -2.19 19.58
C LYS A 258 30.13 -1.46 18.40
N VAL A 259 28.83 -1.67 18.26
CA VAL A 259 27.96 -1.01 17.28
C VAL A 259 27.29 0.19 17.94
N SER A 260 27.18 1.28 17.19
CA SER A 260 26.38 2.45 17.58
C SER A 260 25.52 2.88 16.40
N ALA A 261 24.66 3.89 16.58
CA ALA A 261 23.85 4.41 15.50
C ALA A 261 24.11 5.91 15.26
N SER A 262 24.14 6.28 13.99
CA SER A 262 24.11 7.68 13.54
C SER A 262 22.80 7.95 12.82
N ALA A 263 22.26 9.16 12.98
CA ALA A 263 20.98 9.53 12.40
C ALA A 263 20.96 10.94 11.79
N GLY A 264 20.25 11.05 10.67
CA GLY A 264 19.92 12.31 10.00
C GLY A 264 18.41 12.53 10.03
N LEU A 265 17.99 13.71 10.47
CA LEU A 265 16.59 14.12 10.56
C LEU A 265 16.30 15.26 9.58
N ALA A 266 15.19 15.16 8.85
CA ALA A 266 14.66 16.27 8.08
C ALA A 266 13.14 16.39 8.25
N VAL A 267 12.63 17.62 8.26
CA VAL A 267 11.19 17.90 8.35
C VAL A 267 10.65 18.30 6.98
N LEU A 268 9.52 17.71 6.59
CA LEU A 268 8.85 17.99 5.33
C LEU A 268 8.36 19.45 5.31
N LYS A 269 8.87 20.22 4.36
CA LYS A 269 8.37 21.57 4.04
C LYS A 269 7.25 21.48 2.98
N PRO A 270 6.30 22.43 2.94
CA PRO A 270 5.14 22.36 2.04
C PRO A 270 5.48 22.16 0.56
N GLU A 271 6.55 22.81 0.08
CA GLU A 271 6.98 22.77 -1.32
C GLU A 271 7.89 21.57 -1.65
N GLN A 272 8.28 20.78 -0.65
CA GLN A 272 9.22 19.70 -0.87
C GLN A 272 8.56 18.44 -1.42
N ASP A 273 9.26 17.80 -2.34
CA ASP A 273 8.97 16.43 -2.75
C ASP A 273 9.73 15.40 -1.88
N LYS A 274 9.41 14.13 -2.12
CA LYS A 274 10.05 13.00 -1.43
C LYS A 274 11.57 12.98 -1.58
N GLY A 275 12.07 13.25 -2.78
CA GLY A 275 13.49 13.18 -3.09
C GLY A 275 14.27 14.27 -2.34
N GLN A 276 13.72 15.47 -2.27
CA GLN A 276 14.29 16.59 -1.53
C GLN A 276 14.34 16.33 -0.02
N LEU A 277 13.27 15.79 0.56
CA LEU A 277 13.26 15.44 1.98
C LEU A 277 14.27 14.34 2.29
N PHE A 278 14.32 13.30 1.45
CA PHE A 278 15.25 12.19 1.62
C PHE A 278 16.70 12.66 1.51
N SER A 279 17.01 13.48 0.51
CA SER A 279 18.34 14.07 0.31
C SER A 279 18.78 14.93 1.50
N ALA A 280 17.85 15.71 2.07
CA ALA A 280 18.13 16.50 3.28
C ALA A 280 18.44 15.60 4.49
N ALA A 281 17.66 14.55 4.73
CA ALA A 281 17.90 13.61 5.82
C ALA A 281 19.22 12.85 5.63
N ASP A 282 19.55 12.45 4.40
CA ASP A 282 20.79 11.76 4.06
C ASP A 282 22.02 12.65 4.25
N ALA A 283 21.96 13.92 3.83
CA ALA A 283 23.01 14.90 4.08
C ALA A 283 23.24 15.11 5.59
N ALA A 284 22.18 15.18 6.38
CA ALA A 284 22.29 15.25 7.84
C ALA A 284 22.92 13.98 8.43
N LEU A 285 22.54 12.79 7.95
CA LEU A 285 23.13 11.52 8.38
C LEU A 285 24.62 11.46 8.08
N TYR A 286 25.01 11.91 6.88
CA TYR A 286 26.42 12.02 6.49
C TYR A 286 27.21 12.95 7.42
N GLN A 287 26.63 14.10 7.79
CA GLN A 287 27.22 15.00 8.78
C GLN A 287 27.35 14.35 10.17
N ALA A 288 26.39 13.50 10.57
CA ALA A 288 26.45 12.78 11.84
C ALA A 288 27.62 11.78 11.86
N LYS A 289 27.81 11.02 10.76
CA LYS A 289 28.95 10.10 10.63
C LYS A 289 30.29 10.84 10.65
N ASN A 290 30.40 12.00 10.00
CA ASN A 290 31.63 12.81 9.98
C ASN A 290 31.92 13.50 11.32
N ALA A 291 30.91 13.71 12.16
CA ALA A 291 31.06 14.33 13.48
C ALA A 291 31.56 13.36 14.57
N GLY A 292 32.05 12.18 14.19
CA GLY A 292 32.55 11.18 15.13
C GLY A 292 31.54 10.08 15.46
N LYS A 293 30.46 9.94 14.68
CA LYS A 293 29.43 8.88 14.79
C LYS A 293 28.60 8.95 16.09
N SER A 294 27.71 7.98 16.30
CA SER A 294 26.91 7.84 17.52
C SER A 294 26.03 9.07 17.85
N THR A 295 25.59 9.82 16.84
CA THR A 295 24.94 11.13 17.04
C THR A 295 23.79 11.39 16.07
N VAL A 296 23.06 12.47 16.32
CA VAL A 296 21.97 12.96 15.47
C VAL A 296 22.34 14.32 14.90
N ARG A 297 21.99 14.54 13.63
CA ARG A 297 22.02 15.85 12.96
C ARG A 297 20.67 16.13 12.31
N VAL A 298 20.31 17.41 12.25
CA VAL A 298 19.07 17.92 11.64
C VAL A 298 19.45 18.75 10.42
N ALA A 299 18.69 18.60 9.34
CA ALA A 299 18.89 19.31 8.06
C ALA A 299 18.32 20.74 8.05
#